data_AF-A0A932C042-F1
#
_entry.id   AF-A0A932C042-F1
#
_cell.length_a   1.000
_cell.length_b   1.000
_cell.length_c   1.000
_cell.angle_alpha   90.00
_cell.angle_beta   90.00
_cell.angle_gamma   90.00
#
_symmetry.space_group_name_H-M   'P 1'
#
loop_
_entity.id
_entity.type
_entity.pdbx_description
1 polymer ?
#
loop_
_entity_poly.entity_id
_entity_poly.type
_entity_poly.pdbx_seq_one_letter_code
_entity_poly.pdbx_strand_id
1 'polypeptide(L)' 'MSHGVPFDVRWPVGALFAVLGGLLLIEGLREPAAGAAAPTGVPINLVWGGVLLGFGAVTLALALRARKRG' A
#
# COMPACT_ATOMS: atom_id res chain seq x y z
N MET A 1 34.15 15.34 1.62
CA MET A 1 32.99 14.80 2.38
C MET A 1 31.76 15.05 1.51
N SER A 2 31.25 14.04 0.80
CA SER A 2 30.01 14.22 0.02
C SER A 2 28.83 14.16 0.97
N HIS A 3 28.13 15.28 1.13
CA HIS A 3 26.88 15.34 1.89
C HIS A 3 25.80 14.59 1.09
N GLY A 4 25.51 13.35 1.48
CA GLY A 4 24.37 12.63 0.93
C GLY A 4 23.09 13.41 1.22
N VAL A 5 22.30 13.68 0.18
CA VAL A 5 20.99 14.31 0.33
C VAL A 5 20.16 13.44 1.29
N PRO A 6 19.57 13.98 2.37
CA PRO A 6 18.76 13.20 3.29
C PRO A 6 17.55 12.65 2.52
N PHE A 7 17.60 11.35 2.23
CA PHE A 7 16.57 10.66 1.49
C PHE A 7 15.50 10.15 2.46
N ASP A 8 14.31 10.75 2.41
CA ASP A 8 13.18 10.29 3.20
C ASP A 8 12.62 9.00 2.58
N VAL A 9 12.99 7.87 3.19
CA VAL A 9 12.58 6.51 2.81
C VAL A 9 11.06 6.31 2.79
N ARG A 10 10.29 7.18 3.46
CA ARG A 10 8.82 7.09 3.46
C ARG A 10 8.21 7.28 2.09
N TRP A 11 8.86 8.08 1.22
CA TRP A 11 8.39 8.30 -0.15
C TRP A 11 8.39 7.03 -1.01
N PRO A 12 9.54 6.36 -1.24
CA PRO A 12 9.55 5.13 -2.04
C PRO A 12 8.79 3.99 -1.37
N VAL A 13 8.88 3.85 -0.04
CA VAL A 13 8.17 2.79 0.69
C VAL A 13 6.67 3.00 0.59
N GLY A 14 6.17 4.20 0.91
CA GLY A 14 4.74 4.47 0.83
C GLY A 14 4.17 4.33 -0.57
N ALA A 15 4.92 4.78 -1.59
CA ALA A 15 4.54 4.61 -2.99
C ALA A 15 4.50 3.14 -3.41
N LEU A 16 5.50 2.34 -3.05
CA LEU A 16 5.54 0.91 -3.37
C LEU A 16 4.34 0.16 -2.77
N PHE A 17 4.08 0.38 -1.48
CA PHE A 17 2.94 -0.25 -0.78
C PHE A 17 1.60 0.20 -1.33
N ALA A 18 1.44 1.47 -1.69
CA ALA A 18 0.23 1.97 -2.31
C ALA A 18 -0.01 1.36 -3.70
N VAL A 19 1.02 1.22 -4.54
CA VAL A 19 0.90 0.61 -5.88
C VAL A 19 0.57 -0.88 -5.75
N LEU A 20 1.34 -1.64 -4.97
CA LEU A 20 1.11 -3.07 -4.78
C LEU A 20 -0.26 -3.35 -4.14
N GLY A 21 -0.62 -2.57 -3.12
CA GLY A 21 -1.92 -2.67 -2.47
C GLY A 21 -3.08 -2.34 -3.41
N GLY A 22 -2.94 -1.29 -4.23
CA GLY A 22 -3.93 -0.93 -5.24
C GLY A 22 -4.12 -2.03 -6.30
N LEU A 23 -3.03 -2.62 -6.79
CA LEU A 23 -3.09 -3.73 -7.75
C LEU A 23 -3.81 -4.95 -7.16
N LEU A 24 -3.43 -5.38 -5.94
CA LEU A 24 -4.09 -6.50 -5.27
C LEU A 24 -5.56 -6.22 -4.94
N LEU A 25 -5.88 -5.00 -4.52
CA LEU A 25 -7.26 -4.61 -4.25
C LEU A 25 -8.11 -4.69 -5.52
N ILE A 26 -7.60 -4.21 -6.66
CA ILE A 26 -8.28 -4.29 -7.96
C ILE A 26 -8.50 -5.74 -8.37
N GLU A 27 -7.47 -6.60 -8.24
CA GLU A 27 -7.59 -8.02 -8.56
C GLU A 27 -8.60 -8.73 -7.64
N GLY A 28 -8.55 -8.45 -6.34
CA GLY A 28 -9.51 -8.99 -5.39
C GLY A 28 -10.96 -8.53 -5.64
N LEU A 29 -11.17 -7.32 -6.20
CA LEU A 29 -12.50 -6.83 -6.59
C LEU A 29 -13.01 -7.50 -7.87
N ARG A 30 -12.11 -8.02 -8.71
CA ARG A 30 -12.43 -8.76 -9.93
C ARG A 30 -12.70 -10.24 -9.67
N GLU A 31 -12.18 -10.78 -8.56
CA GLU A 31 -12.49 -12.13 -8.12
C GLU A 31 -13.99 -12.24 -7.78
N PRO A 32 -14.75 -13.11 -8.47
CA PRO A 32 -16.12 -13.42 -8.06
C PRO A 32 -16.09 -13.91 -6.60
N ALA A 33 -17.00 -13.39 -5.75
CA ALA A 33 -17.11 -13.77 -4.34
C ALA A 33 -16.89 -15.28 -4.20
N ALA A 34 -15.74 -15.62 -3.61
CA ALA A 34 -15.01 -16.85 -3.89
C ALA A 34 -15.94 -18.05 -4.08
N GLY A 35 -16.07 -18.51 -5.33
CA GLY A 35 -16.77 -19.75 -5.62
C GLY A 35 -16.05 -20.90 -4.93
N ALA A 36 -16.66 -21.48 -3.89
CA ALA A 36 -16.41 -22.77 -3.21
C ALA A 36 -14.97 -23.15 -2.78
N ALA A 37 -13.91 -22.44 -3.18
CA ALA A 37 -12.51 -22.85 -3.05
C ALA A 37 -11.68 -21.99 -2.07
N ALA A 38 -12.19 -20.84 -1.60
CA ALA A 38 -11.51 -20.04 -0.59
C ALA A 38 -11.88 -20.51 0.83
N PRO A 39 -10.90 -20.83 1.70
CA PRO A 39 -11.16 -21.30 3.06
C PRO A 39 -11.98 -20.32 3.92
N THR A 40 -11.90 -19.02 3.60
CA THR A 40 -12.51 -17.92 4.36
C THR A 40 -13.71 -17.27 3.66
N GLY A 41 -14.03 -17.66 2.42
CA GLY A 41 -15.08 -17.02 1.61
C GLY A 41 -14.80 -15.58 1.18
N VAL A 42 -13.64 -15.02 1.52
CA VAL A 42 -13.20 -13.67 1.15
C VAL A 42 -11.97 -13.74 0.24
N PRO A 43 -11.96 -13.04 -0.90
CA PRO A 43 -10.78 -12.89 -1.75
C PRO A 43 -9.54 -12.45 -0.95
N ILE A 44 -8.48 -13.25 -0.96
CA ILE A 44 -7.26 -12.98 -0.20
C ILE A 44 -6.55 -11.71 -0.70
N ASN A 45 -6.67 -11.43 -2.00
CA ASN A 45 -6.15 -10.25 -2.67
C ASN A 45 -6.85 -8.96 -2.18
N LEU A 46 -8.15 -9.01 -1.85
CA LEU A 46 -8.85 -7.88 -1.24
C LEU A 46 -8.29 -7.54 0.14
N VAL A 47 -8.10 -8.55 0.97
CA VAL A 47 -7.66 -8.36 2.36
C VAL A 47 -6.25 -7.77 2.39
N TRP A 48 -5.30 -8.44 1.74
CA TRP A 48 -3.91 -7.96 1.73
C TRP A 48 -3.74 -6.69 0.89
N GLY A 49 -4.48 -6.54 -0.20
CA GLY A 49 -4.50 -5.31 -0.98
C GLY A 49 -4.94 -4.12 -0.14
N GLY A 50 -6.01 -4.27 0.65
CA GLY A 50 -6.48 -3.25 1.58
C GLY A 50 -5.45 -2.91 2.67
N VAL A 51 -4.82 -3.91 3.28
CA VAL A 51 -3.78 -3.72 4.31
C VAL A 51 -2.58 -2.95 3.75
N LEU A 52 -2.04 -3.36 2.59
CA LEU A 52 -0.90 -2.72 1.95
C LEU A 52 -1.23 -1.29 1.51
N LEU A 53 -2.42 -1.08 0.93
CA LEU A 53 -2.87 0.23 0.49
C LEU A 53 -3.04 1.19 1.68
N GLY A 54 -3.64 0.71 2.78
CA GLY A 54 -3.78 1.48 4.01
C GLY A 54 -2.42 1.88 4.60
N PHE A 55 -1.48 0.94 4.67
CA PHE A 55 -0.12 1.21 5.13
C PHE A 55 0.61 2.22 4.24
N GLY A 56 0.55 2.03 2.91
CA GLY A 56 1.13 2.96 1.93
C GLY A 56 0.54 4.37 2.02
N ALA A 57 -0.78 4.47 2.18
CA ALA A 57 -1.46 5.76 2.35
C ALA A 57 -1.05 6.48 3.63
N VAL A 58 -0.94 5.76 4.76
CA VAL A 58 -0.50 6.34 6.04
C VAL A 58 0.94 6.85 5.94
N THR A 59 1.84 6.06 5.39
CA THR A 59 3.26 6.45 5.24
C THR A 59 3.43 7.65 4.32
N LEU A 60 2.73 7.70 3.17
CA LEU A 60 2.70 8.88 2.30
C LEU A 60 2.09 10.10 2.99
N ALA A 61 1.02 9.93 3.76
CA ALA A 61 0.42 11.04 4.51
C ALA A 61 1.38 11.62 5.56
N LEU A 62 2.17 10.78 6.23
CA LEU A 62 3.20 11.21 7.16
C LEU A 62 4.36 11.93 6.45
N ALA A 63 4.78 11.45 5.27
CA ALA A 63 5.81 12.11 4.45
C ALA A 63 5.34 13.51 3.98
N LEU A 64 4.09 13.61 3.51
CA LEU A 64 3.47 14.87 3.11
C LEU A 64 3.35 15.85 4.28
N ARG A 65 2.98 15.36 5.47
CA ARG A 65 2.90 16.19 6.69
C ARG A 65 4.28 16.68 7.13
N ALA A 66 5.32 15.86 7.01
CA ALA A 66 6.69 16.25 7.35
C ALA A 66 7.21 17.36 6.42
N ARG A 67 6.97 17.25 5.10
CA ARG A 67 7.33 18.27 4.12
C ARG A 67 6.64 19.63 4.36
N LYS A 68 5.43 19.65 4.92
CA LYS A 68 4.72 20.90 5.24
C LYS A 68 5.24 21.60 6.51
N ARG A 69 6.02 20.91 7.34
CA ARG A 69 6.52 21.42 8.64
C ARG A 69 7.98 21.88 8.59
N GLY A 70 8.72 21.54 7.53
CA GLY A 70 10.07 22.04 7.25
C GLY A 70 10.02 23.09 6.16
#